data_AF-A0A6N2DZ74-F1
#
_entry.id   AF-A0A6N2DZ74-F1
#
_cell.length_a   1.000
_cell.length_b   1.000
_cell.length_c   1.000
_cell.angle_alpha   90.00
_cell.angle_beta   90.00
_cell.angle_gamma   90.00
#
_symmetry.space_group_name_H-M   'P 1'
#
loop_
_entity.id
_entity.type
_entity.pdbx_description
1 polymer ?
#
loop_
_entity_poly.entity_id
_entity_poly.type
_entity_poly.pdbx_seq_one_letter_code
_entity_poly.pdbx_strand_id
1 'polypeptide(L)'
;MIEGFRIANPAAYALPEVHEFVLRAFSKGATVGPRDALMELIANAQNESLVVMMWREGGLFRGMAVVILPVSRLMPAASVLHFYTEGTGRLRSAMANSIVEVVKSAGFDKIETMNLRSGRDAAFERMWRTAGKVSRVGTLFEIDIGGDDGRDS
;
A
#
# COMPACT_ATOMS: atom_id res chain seq x y z
N MET A 1 -19.47 -1.30 11.16
CA MET A 1 -19.51 -0.82 9.77
C MET A 1 -18.08 -0.74 9.24
N ILE A 2 -17.86 -1.02 7.95
CA ILE A 2 -16.57 -0.82 7.27
C ILE A 2 -16.80 0.27 6.22
N GLU A 3 -15.93 1.27 6.21
CA GLU A 3 -15.98 2.40 5.27
C GLU A 3 -14.60 2.57 4.66
N GLY A 4 -14.53 2.72 3.33
CA GLY A 4 -13.28 2.96 2.61
C GLY A 4 -13.36 4.26 1.83
N PHE A 5 -12.26 5.02 1.82
CA PHE A 5 -12.20 6.29 1.10
C PHE A 5 -10.80 6.56 0.58
N ARG A 6 -10.76 7.28 -0.54
CA ARG A 6 -9.53 7.81 -1.12
C ARG A 6 -9.16 9.12 -0.40
N ILE A 7 -7.89 9.24 -0.02
CA ILE A 7 -7.33 10.52 0.44
C ILE A 7 -6.68 11.20 -0.77
N ALA A 8 -7.28 12.30 -1.21
CA ALA A 8 -6.74 13.14 -2.28
C ALA A 8 -6.53 14.60 -1.85
N ASN A 9 -7.00 14.97 -0.66
CA ASN A 9 -6.85 16.30 -0.11
C ASN A 9 -5.66 16.33 0.86
N PRO A 10 -4.59 17.10 0.60
CA PRO A 10 -3.45 17.18 1.50
C PRO A 10 -3.84 17.67 2.91
N ALA A 11 -4.87 18.51 3.04
CA ALA A 11 -5.34 18.97 4.35
C ALA A 11 -5.92 17.85 5.22
N ALA A 12 -6.34 16.72 4.63
CA ALA A 12 -6.83 15.58 5.41
C ALA A 12 -5.74 14.98 6.32
N TYR A 13 -4.46 15.08 5.93
CA TYR A 13 -3.33 14.59 6.73
C TYR A 13 -3.02 15.47 7.95
N ALA A 14 -3.61 16.67 8.03
CA ALA A 14 -3.52 17.52 9.22
C ALA A 14 -4.54 17.11 10.30
N LEU A 15 -5.55 16.29 9.96
CA LEU A 15 -6.48 15.76 10.94
C LEU A 15 -5.75 14.79 11.88
N PRO A 16 -5.79 14.98 13.22
CA PRO A 16 -5.00 14.19 14.15
C PRO A 16 -5.18 12.67 13.98
N GLU A 17 -6.41 12.22 13.82
CA GLU A 17 -6.76 10.81 13.63
C GLU A 17 -6.17 10.18 12.35
N VAL A 18 -6.07 10.95 11.27
CA VAL A 18 -5.45 10.52 10.00
C VAL A 18 -3.94 10.53 10.16
N HIS A 19 -3.39 11.63 10.67
CA HIS A 19 -1.96 11.82 10.91
C HIS A 19 -1.38 10.67 11.73
N GLU A 20 -1.94 10.42 12.91
CA GLU A 20 -1.47 9.38 13.82
C GLU A 20 -1.61 7.99 13.20
N PHE A 21 -2.68 7.74 12.45
CA PHE A 21 -2.88 6.46 11.79
C PHE A 21 -1.85 6.20 10.70
N VAL A 22 -1.52 7.20 9.87
CA VAL A 22 -0.47 7.09 8.86
C VAL A 22 0.87 6.76 9.52
N LEU A 23 1.23 7.47 10.59
CA LEU A 23 2.47 7.20 11.33
C LEU A 23 2.51 5.76 11.86
N ARG A 24 1.40 5.26 12.43
CA ARG A 24 1.31 3.86 12.89
C ARG A 24 1.39 2.85 11.75
N ALA A 25 0.78 3.14 10.60
CA ALA A 25 0.77 2.22 9.47
C ALA A 25 2.17 2.03 8.88
N PHE A 26 2.98 3.09 8.84
CA PHE A 26 4.38 3.03 8.39
C PHE A 26 5.38 2.66 9.50
N SER A 27 4.98 2.61 10.77
CA SER A 27 5.89 2.23 11.86
C SER A 27 6.29 0.74 11.84
N LYS A 28 5.64 -0.07 11.01
CA LYS A 28 5.84 -1.53 10.93
C LYS A 28 6.12 -1.95 9.48
N GLY A 29 7.33 -1.70 8.97
CA GLY A 29 7.70 -2.11 7.61
C GLY A 29 9.17 -1.87 7.30
N ALA A 30 9.60 -2.39 6.14
CA ALA A 30 10.93 -2.17 5.57
C ALA A 30 10.96 -0.91 4.66
N THR A 31 10.09 0.06 4.90
CA THR A 31 9.95 1.28 4.11
C THR A 31 10.66 2.46 4.76
N VAL A 32 10.67 3.60 4.08
CA VAL A 32 11.08 4.90 4.64
C VAL A 32 10.43 5.17 6.00
N GLY A 33 11.09 6.01 6.81
CA GLY A 33 10.61 6.35 8.15
C GLY A 33 9.17 6.89 8.15
N PRO A 34 8.39 6.70 9.22
CA PRO A 34 6.97 7.09 9.23
C PRO A 34 6.71 8.56 8.90
N ARG A 35 7.62 9.46 9.34
CA ARG A 35 7.52 10.90 9.05
C ARG A 35 7.79 11.18 7.58
N ASP A 36 8.80 10.56 7.00
CA ASP A 36 9.15 10.73 5.58
C ASP A 36 8.02 10.18 4.70
N ALA A 37 7.46 9.02 5.05
CA ALA A 37 6.29 8.47 4.39
C ALA A 37 5.11 9.45 4.42
N LEU A 38 4.81 10.03 5.59
CA LEU A 38 3.73 11.01 5.72
C LEU A 38 3.98 12.23 4.83
N MET A 39 5.20 12.78 4.83
CA MET A 39 5.54 13.92 3.99
C MET A 39 5.41 13.60 2.50
N GLU A 40 5.86 12.41 2.10
CA GLU A 40 5.72 11.92 0.71
C GLU A 40 4.26 11.80 0.30
N LEU A 41 3.40 11.24 1.16
CA LEU A 41 1.97 11.15 0.90
C LEU A 41 1.30 12.52 0.80
N ILE A 42 1.71 13.49 1.63
CA ILE A 42 1.20 14.87 1.55
C ILE A 42 1.62 15.52 0.22
N ALA A 43 2.90 15.40 -0.14
CA ALA A 43 3.44 15.97 -1.38
C ALA A 43 2.77 15.39 -2.63
N ASN A 44 2.36 14.12 -2.57
CA ASN A 44 1.71 13.42 -3.67
C ASN A 44 0.20 13.26 -3.50
N ALA A 45 -0.45 13.98 -2.57
CA ALA A 45 -1.89 13.80 -2.31
C ALA A 45 -2.76 14.04 -3.55
N GLN A 46 -2.31 14.93 -4.45
CA GLN A 46 -3.00 15.26 -5.70
C GLN A 46 -2.45 14.49 -6.92
N ASN A 47 -1.44 13.64 -6.73
CA ASN A 47 -0.87 12.84 -7.81
C ASN A 47 -1.87 11.75 -8.21
N GLU A 48 -2.38 11.80 -9.43
CA GLU A 48 -3.37 10.82 -9.91
C GLU A 48 -2.80 9.40 -10.04
N SER A 49 -1.48 9.29 -10.21
CA SER A 49 -0.78 8.01 -10.27
C SER A 49 -0.49 7.42 -8.89
N LEU A 50 -0.67 8.17 -7.80
CA LEU A 50 -0.52 7.68 -6.44
C LEU A 50 -1.88 7.72 -5.71
N VAL A 51 -2.52 6.57 -5.59
CA VAL A 51 -3.81 6.46 -4.90
C VAL A 51 -3.60 5.99 -3.47
N VAL A 52 -3.90 6.87 -2.51
CA VAL A 52 -3.95 6.54 -1.09
C VAL A 52 -5.36 6.22 -0.68
N MET A 53 -5.55 5.05 -0.09
CA MET A 53 -6.84 4.61 0.44
C MET A 53 -6.73 4.34 1.93
N MET A 54 -7.76 4.74 2.68
CA MET A 54 -7.89 4.47 4.11
C MET A 54 -9.24 3.86 4.39
N TRP A 55 -9.30 3.03 5.44
CA TRP A 55 -10.52 2.39 5.87
C TRP A 55 -10.73 2.52 7.37
N ARG A 56 -12.01 2.72 7.72
CA ARG A 56 -12.49 2.66 9.09
C ARG A 56 -13.22 1.35 9.35
N GLU A 57 -13.02 0.78 10.53
CA GLU A 57 -13.82 -0.32 11.06
C GLU A 57 -14.19 -0.01 12.51
N GLY A 58 -15.50 0.07 12.76
CA GLY A 58 -16.01 0.50 14.07
C GLY A 58 -15.69 1.96 14.39
N GLY A 59 -15.70 2.83 13.39
CA GLY A 59 -15.43 4.28 13.54
C GLY A 59 -13.96 4.67 13.61
N LEU A 60 -13.05 3.70 13.74
CA LEU A 60 -11.61 3.94 13.85
C LEU A 60 -10.89 3.56 12.56
N PHE A 61 -9.87 4.34 12.19
CA PHE A 61 -8.95 3.98 11.11
C PHE A 61 -8.17 2.71 11.46
N ARG A 62 -8.32 1.69 10.60
CA ARG A 62 -7.75 0.36 10.81
C ARG A 62 -7.18 -0.26 9.53
N GLY A 63 -7.30 0.40 8.39
CA GLY A 63 -6.75 -0.07 7.12
C GLY A 63 -6.15 1.08 6.30
N MET A 64 -5.02 0.82 5.64
CA MET A 64 -4.40 1.73 4.69
C MET A 64 -3.83 0.96 3.52
N ALA A 65 -3.88 1.55 2.32
CA ALA A 65 -3.17 1.06 1.17
C ALA A 65 -2.63 2.23 0.34
N VAL A 66 -1.47 2.02 -0.27
CA VAL A 66 -0.88 2.94 -1.25
C VAL A 66 -0.73 2.17 -2.56
N VAL A 67 -1.40 2.65 -3.60
CA VAL A 67 -1.45 2.04 -4.91
C VAL A 67 -0.82 2.98 -5.92
N ILE A 68 0.14 2.50 -6.71
CA ILE A 68 0.66 3.22 -7.86
C ILE A 68 -0.07 2.74 -9.11
N LEU A 69 -0.63 3.69 -9.84
CA LEU A 69 -1.16 3.51 -11.18
C LEU A 69 -0.06 3.91 -12.19
N PRO A 70 0.34 3.02 -13.10
CA PRO A 70 1.36 3.30 -14.08
C PRO A 70 0.99 4.48 -14.99
N VAL A 71 1.99 5.32 -15.28
CA VAL A 71 1.89 6.36 -16.31
C VAL A 71 2.30 5.86 -17.70
N SER A 72 2.97 4.70 -17.77
CA SER A 72 3.54 4.12 -18.99
C SER A 72 2.89 2.79 -19.33
N ARG A 73 2.63 2.57 -20.62
CA ARG A 73 2.15 1.28 -21.16
C ARG A 73 3.17 0.14 -21.04
N LEU A 74 4.43 0.46 -20.74
CA LEU A 74 5.48 -0.54 -20.48
C LEU A 74 5.30 -1.22 -19.11
N MET A 75 4.48 -0.66 -18.23
CA MET A 75 4.14 -1.21 -16.93
C MET A 75 2.68 -1.68 -16.98
N PRO A 76 2.43 -2.96 -17.27
CA PRO A 76 1.09 -3.45 -17.58
C PRO A 76 0.21 -3.67 -16.33
N ALA A 77 0.72 -3.37 -15.13
CA ALA A 77 0.05 -3.66 -13.87
C ALA A 77 0.18 -2.50 -12.87
N ALA A 78 -0.88 -2.27 -12.09
CA ALA A 78 -0.81 -1.39 -10.94
C ALA A 78 -0.01 -2.04 -9.81
N SER A 79 0.65 -1.24 -8.97
CA SER A 79 1.46 -1.76 -7.87
C SER A 79 0.87 -1.37 -6.52
N VAL A 80 0.67 -2.34 -5.62
CA VAL A 80 0.33 -2.05 -4.22
C VAL A 80 1.63 -1.99 -3.42
N LEU A 81 2.09 -0.77 -3.15
CA LEU A 81 3.33 -0.51 -2.42
C LEU A 81 3.19 -0.75 -0.92
N HIS A 82 2.03 -0.41 -0.38
CA HIS A 82 1.76 -0.52 1.04
C HIS A 82 0.37 -1.11 1.25
N PHE A 83 0.27 -2.09 2.12
CA PHE A 83 -0.99 -2.70 2.53
C PHE A 83 -0.92 -2.97 4.04
N TYR A 84 -1.62 -2.15 4.82
CA TYR A 84 -1.58 -2.19 6.27
C TYR A 84 -2.98 -2.34 6.86
N THR A 85 -3.11 -3.22 7.86
CA THR A 85 -4.38 -3.43 8.53
C THR A 85 -4.21 -3.92 9.96
N GLU A 86 -5.00 -3.35 10.87
CA GLU A 86 -5.18 -3.78 12.27
C GLU A 86 -6.58 -4.34 12.51
N GLY A 87 -7.39 -4.46 11.46
CA GLY A 87 -8.78 -4.89 11.56
C GLY A 87 -9.02 -6.37 11.32
N THR A 88 -10.30 -6.70 11.21
CA THR A 88 -10.76 -8.08 11.04
C THR A 88 -10.41 -8.67 9.66
N GLY A 89 -10.63 -9.97 9.49
CA GLY A 89 -10.56 -10.60 8.17
C GLY A 89 -11.54 -9.98 7.17
N ARG A 90 -12.70 -9.50 7.63
CA ARG A 90 -13.68 -8.80 6.80
C ARG A 90 -13.14 -7.47 6.28
N LEU A 91 -12.44 -6.70 7.12
CA LEU A 91 -11.77 -5.48 6.69
C LEU A 91 -10.72 -5.78 5.62
N ARG A 92 -9.91 -6.81 5.80
CA ARG A 92 -8.89 -7.19 4.81
C ARG A 92 -9.48 -7.51 3.44
N SER A 93 -10.55 -8.30 3.39
CA SER A 93 -11.23 -8.60 2.12
C SER A 93 -11.87 -7.37 1.50
N ALA A 94 -12.49 -6.51 2.30
CA ALA A 94 -13.05 -5.24 1.81
C ALA A 94 -11.97 -4.34 1.20
N MET A 95 -10.81 -4.22 1.86
CA MET A 95 -9.66 -3.47 1.33
C MET A 95 -9.18 -4.03 0.00
N ALA A 96 -8.96 -5.35 -0.09
CA ALA A 96 -8.48 -5.98 -1.31
C ALA A 96 -9.45 -5.79 -2.50
N ASN A 97 -10.75 -5.92 -2.25
CA ASN A 97 -11.78 -5.71 -3.26
C ASN A 97 -11.82 -4.25 -3.75
N SER A 98 -11.80 -3.28 -2.83
CA SER A 98 -11.80 -1.86 -3.21
C SER A 98 -10.55 -1.45 -3.99
N ILE A 99 -9.39 -2.05 -3.70
CA ILE A 99 -8.18 -1.84 -4.50
C ILE A 99 -8.38 -2.38 -5.92
N VAL A 100 -8.94 -3.58 -6.08
CA VAL A 100 -9.25 -4.14 -7.41
C VAL A 100 -10.22 -3.25 -8.19
N GLU A 101 -11.23 -2.70 -7.52
CA GLU A 101 -12.17 -1.76 -8.15
C GLU A 101 -11.45 -0.51 -8.66
N VAL A 102 -10.62 0.12 -7.84
CA VAL A 102 -9.82 1.30 -8.23
C VAL A 102 -8.93 0.99 -9.44
N VAL A 103 -8.23 -0.14 -9.42
CA VAL A 103 -7.31 -0.53 -10.50
C VAL A 103 -8.07 -0.80 -11.80
N LYS A 104 -9.21 -1.48 -11.72
CA LYS A 104 -10.08 -1.72 -12.89
C LYS A 104 -10.66 -0.43 -13.45
N SER A 105 -11.13 0.47 -12.60
CA SER A 105 -11.64 1.78 -13.01
C SER A 105 -10.58 2.65 -13.69
N ALA A 106 -9.30 2.45 -13.36
CA ALA A 106 -8.17 3.08 -14.02
C ALA A 106 -7.74 2.40 -15.34
N GLY A 107 -8.44 1.32 -15.76
CA GLY A 107 -8.18 0.64 -17.03
C GLY A 107 -7.15 -0.49 -16.97
N PHE A 108 -6.75 -0.91 -15.78
CA PHE A 108 -5.78 -2.00 -15.59
C PHE A 108 -6.47 -3.32 -15.20
N ASP A 109 -5.90 -4.43 -15.64
CA ASP A 109 -6.41 -5.79 -15.37
C ASP A 109 -5.54 -6.57 -14.36
N LYS A 110 -4.39 -6.01 -13.96
CA LYS A 110 -3.39 -6.65 -13.12
C LYS A 110 -2.95 -5.76 -11.96
N ILE A 111 -2.65 -6.44 -10.85
CA ILE A 111 -2.04 -5.86 -9.65
C ILE A 111 -0.78 -6.65 -9.33
N GLU A 112 0.31 -5.94 -9.08
CA GLU A 112 1.56 -6.47 -8.55
C GLU A 112 1.74 -5.99 -7.12
N THR A 113 2.25 -6.87 -6.26
CA THR A 113 2.45 -6.57 -4.85
C THR A 113 3.49 -7.52 -4.28
N MET A 114 4.21 -7.06 -3.27
CA MET A 114 5.34 -7.78 -2.69
C MET A 114 5.13 -7.96 -1.20
N ASN A 115 5.37 -9.18 -0.72
CA ASN A 115 5.40 -9.46 0.71
C ASN A 115 6.84 -9.36 1.21
N LEU A 116 7.18 -8.23 1.83
CA LEU A 116 8.51 -8.02 2.43
C LEU A 116 8.66 -8.67 3.81
N ARG A 117 7.62 -9.33 4.33
CA ARG A 117 7.68 -10.04 5.61
C ARG A 117 7.91 -11.53 5.39
N SER A 118 9.06 -12.01 5.89
CA SER A 118 9.43 -13.43 5.80
C SER A 118 8.39 -14.34 6.47
N GLY A 119 8.18 -15.53 5.89
CA GLY A 119 7.39 -16.62 6.47
C GLY A 119 5.86 -16.45 6.42
N ARG A 120 5.32 -15.48 5.67
CA ARG A 120 3.86 -15.23 5.59
C ARG A 120 3.24 -15.29 4.21
N ASP A 121 3.95 -15.81 3.21
CA ASP A 121 3.50 -15.82 1.82
C ASP A 121 2.17 -16.52 1.60
N ALA A 122 1.92 -17.66 2.26
CA ALA A 122 0.64 -18.36 2.15
C ALA A 122 -0.54 -17.56 2.75
N ALA A 123 -0.30 -16.76 3.80
CA ALA A 123 -1.33 -15.88 4.37
C ALA A 123 -1.57 -14.67 3.45
N PHE A 124 -0.50 -14.10 2.92
CA PHE A 124 -0.53 -13.01 1.96
C PHE A 124 -1.27 -13.42 0.66
N GLU A 125 -0.94 -14.58 0.11
CA GLU A 125 -1.58 -15.14 -1.07
C GLU A 125 -3.07 -15.41 -0.84
N ARG A 126 -3.44 -16.00 0.31
CA ARG A 126 -4.84 -16.25 0.68
C ARG A 126 -5.68 -14.96 0.78
N MET A 127 -5.08 -13.87 1.24
CA MET A 127 -5.75 -12.56 1.29
C MET A 127 -6.17 -12.12 -0.11
N TRP A 128 -5.23 -12.14 -1.07
CA TRP A 128 -5.47 -11.71 -2.45
C TRP A 128 -6.37 -12.65 -3.25
N ARG A 129 -6.42 -13.95 -2.90
CA ARG A 129 -7.34 -14.92 -3.52
C ARG A 129 -8.83 -14.53 -3.41
N THR A 130 -9.20 -13.75 -2.40
CA THR A 130 -10.57 -13.23 -2.28
C THR A 130 -10.92 -12.17 -3.32
N ALA A 131 -9.90 -11.51 -3.89
CA ALA A 131 -10.05 -10.42 -4.85
C ALA A 131 -9.73 -10.84 -6.29
N GLY A 132 -9.07 -11.99 -6.51
CA GLY A 132 -8.78 -12.50 -7.84
C GLY A 132 -7.86 -13.74 -7.88
N LYS A 133 -7.49 -14.17 -9.10
CA LYS A 133 -6.49 -15.23 -9.31
C LYS A 133 -5.11 -14.70 -8.94
N VAL A 134 -4.44 -15.38 -8.00
CA VAL A 134 -3.08 -15.02 -7.56
C VAL A 134 -2.08 -15.99 -8.15
N SER A 135 -1.01 -15.47 -8.74
CA SER A 135 0.14 -16.23 -9.22
C SER A 135 1.43 -15.57 -8.73
N ARG A 136 2.42 -16.38 -8.35
CA ARG A 136 3.77 -15.88 -8.07
C ARG A 136 4.49 -15.68 -9.41
N VAL A 137 5.11 -14.52 -9.59
CA VAL A 137 5.79 -14.16 -10.85
C VAL A 137 7.18 -13.66 -10.50
N GLY A 138 8.20 -14.25 -11.12
CA GLY A 138 9.59 -13.81 -11.02
C GLY A 138 10.20 -13.94 -9.63
N THR A 139 11.25 -13.16 -9.41
CA THR A 139 11.99 -13.05 -8.15
C THR A 139 12.36 -11.58 -7.96
N LEU A 140 12.25 -11.07 -6.74
CA LEU A 140 12.70 -9.74 -6.38
C LEU A 140 14.16 -9.84 -5.89
N PHE A 141 15.02 -8.97 -6.40
CA PHE A 141 16.38 -8.77 -5.89
C PHE A 141 16.49 -7.37 -5.33
N GLU A 142 17.02 -7.27 -4.11
CA GLU A 142 17.43 -6.00 -3.52
C GLU A 142 18.93 -5.83 -3.77
N ILE A 143 19.32 -4.68 -4.32
CA ILE A 143 20.70 -4.32 -4.58
C ILE A 143 20.97 -3.04 -3.80
N ASP A 144 21.85 -3.13 -2.80
CA ASP A 144 22.31 -1.96 -2.06
C ASP A 144 23.35 -1.21 -2.91
N ILE A 145 23.12 0.09 -3.12
CA ILE A 145 23.98 0.98 -3.90
C ILE A 145 24.59 2.11 -3.04
N GLY A 146 24.32 2.10 -1.73
CA GLY A 146 24.70 3.16 -0.78
C GLY A 146 25.53 2.66 0.40
N GLY A 147 25.86 1.37 0.46
CA GLY A 147 26.85 0.84 1.39
C GLY A 147 28.23 1.37 1.02
N ASP A 148 28.76 2.29 1.84
CA ASP A 148 30.19 2.52 1.94
C ASP A 148 30.77 1.18 2.41
N ASP A 149 31.22 0.35 1.45
CA ASP A 149 32.01 -0.82 1.75
C ASP A 149 33.23 -0.29 2.49
N GLY A 150 33.24 -0.40 3.82
CA GLY A 150 34.42 -0.17 4.67
C GLY A 150 35.54 -1.18 4.39
N ARG A 151 35.83 -1.42 3.11
CA ARG A 151 37.00 -2.07 2.56
C ARG A 151 37.94 -0.97 2.05
N ASP A 152 38.37 -0.13 2.97
CA ASP A 152 39.67 0.53 2.85
C ASP A 152 40.63 -0.13 3.83
N SER A 153 41.84 -0.40 3.32
CA SER A 153 43.08 -0.88 3.95
C SER A 153 43.23 -2.37 4.28
#